data_AF-A0A150TEB6-F1
#
_entry.id   AF-A0A150TEB6-F1
#
_cell.length_a   1.000
_cell.length_b   1.000
_cell.length_c   1.000
_cell.angle_alpha   90.00
_cell.angle_beta   90.00
_cell.angle_gamma   90.00
#
_symmetry.space_group_name_H-M   'P 1'
#
loop_
_entity.id
_entity.type
_entity.pdbx_description
1 polymer ?
#
loop_
_entity_poly.entity_id
_entity_poly.type
_entity_poly.pdbx_seq_one_letter_code
_entity_poly.pdbx_strand_id
1 'polypeptide(L)'
;MTARRPPKPRAAPPPARAERQLDPFQIVDASFVAGAASLASLPPPVSAEVAFAGRSNVGKSSLINTLVERKGLVRTSSNPGSTRQINLYEARARDGVVFQLVDLPGYGFTRRSKAEQAAWASLIEGYLRGRITLAAVLLLVDARRGLEEDDLELVRFVEASRDVARRPVELLLVATKIDKVPSSSVRRALDQ
;
A
#
# COMPACT_ATOMS: atom_id res chain seq x y z
N MET A 1 -40.11 51.94 -12.85
CA MET A 1 -40.31 50.99 -11.73
C MET A 1 -39.50 49.73 -12.03
N THR A 2 -38.32 49.58 -11.43
CA THR A 2 -37.43 48.42 -11.63
C THR A 2 -37.72 47.36 -10.57
N ALA A 3 -38.26 46.23 -10.99
CA ALA A 3 -38.60 45.12 -10.09
C ALA A 3 -37.32 44.47 -9.51
N ARG A 4 -37.19 44.47 -8.19
CA ARG A 4 -36.12 43.77 -7.47
C ARG A 4 -36.35 42.26 -7.55
N ARG A 5 -35.33 41.53 -8.00
CA ARG A 5 -35.28 40.06 -8.04
C ARG A 5 -35.28 39.49 -6.61
N PRO A 6 -36.02 38.41 -6.31
CA PRO A 6 -36.03 37.83 -4.97
C PRO A 6 -34.67 37.23 -4.61
N PRO A 7 -34.28 37.22 -3.33
CA PRO A 7 -33.03 36.63 -2.87
C PRO A 7 -33.03 35.11 -3.13
N LYS A 8 -31.88 34.59 -3.60
CA LYS A 8 -31.66 33.14 -3.73
C LYS A 8 -31.89 32.46 -2.37
N PRO A 9 -32.58 31.30 -2.32
CA PRO A 9 -32.74 30.55 -1.08
C PRO A 9 -31.36 30.16 -0.56
N ARG A 10 -31.14 30.40 0.73
CA ARG A 10 -29.93 29.99 1.44
C ARG A 10 -29.88 28.46 1.41
N ALA A 11 -28.76 27.89 0.97
CA ALA A 11 -28.58 26.43 0.97
C ALA A 11 -28.82 25.89 2.38
N ALA A 12 -29.57 24.80 2.48
CA ALA A 12 -29.79 24.11 3.75
C ALA A 12 -28.42 23.76 4.38
N PRO A 13 -28.26 23.88 5.70
CA PRO A 13 -27.06 23.38 6.36
C PRO A 13 -26.91 21.88 6.03
N PRO A 14 -25.67 21.40 5.82
CA PRO A 14 -25.46 19.97 5.60
C PRO A 14 -26.07 19.20 6.76
N PRO A 15 -26.70 18.02 6.50
CA PRO A 15 -27.29 17.23 7.58
C PRO A 15 -26.23 17.01 8.66
N ALA A 16 -26.63 17.23 9.92
CA ALA A 16 -25.82 16.90 11.09
C ALA A 16 -25.28 15.48 10.89
N ARG A 17 -23.96 15.28 11.11
CA ARG A 17 -23.26 14.01 10.92
C ARG A 17 -24.12 12.88 11.49
N ALA A 18 -24.80 12.14 10.62
CA ALA A 18 -25.45 10.90 10.98
C ALA A 18 -24.41 10.06 11.73
N GLU A 19 -24.82 9.45 12.84
CA GLU A 19 -24.02 8.49 13.60
C GLU A 19 -23.35 7.55 12.60
N ARG A 20 -22.05 7.76 12.34
CA ARG A 20 -21.32 6.91 11.40
C ARG A 20 -21.29 5.55 12.07
N GLN A 21 -22.05 4.61 11.52
CA GLN A 21 -21.89 3.20 11.80
C GLN A 21 -20.39 2.91 11.75
N LEU A 22 -19.82 2.50 12.89
CA LEU A 22 -18.39 2.34 13.01
C LEU A 22 -17.93 1.29 11.99
N ASP A 23 -16.91 1.63 11.20
CA ASP A 23 -16.35 0.72 10.20
C ASP A 23 -15.69 -0.48 10.92
N PRO A 24 -16.21 -1.71 10.72
CA PRO A 24 -15.67 -2.90 11.39
C PRO A 24 -14.25 -3.25 10.93
N PHE A 25 -13.83 -2.79 9.75
CA PHE A 25 -12.51 -3.05 9.19
C PHE A 25 -11.48 -1.98 9.54
N GLN A 26 -11.89 -0.93 10.27
CA GLN A 26 -10.98 0.09 10.76
C GLN A 26 -9.90 -0.56 11.62
N ILE A 27 -8.63 -0.25 11.32
CA ILE A 27 -7.50 -0.66 12.16
C ILE A 27 -7.54 0.18 13.44
N VAL A 28 -7.66 -0.48 14.59
CA VAL A 28 -7.75 0.16 15.91
C VAL A 28 -6.44 0.10 16.69
N ASP A 29 -5.55 -0.82 16.33
CA ASP A 29 -4.20 -0.92 16.90
C ASP A 29 -3.21 -1.44 15.86
N ALA A 30 -1.97 -0.96 15.93
CA ALA A 30 -0.88 -1.45 15.08
C ALA A 30 0.50 -1.24 15.71
N SER A 31 1.36 -2.25 15.69
CA SER A 31 2.69 -2.21 16.30
C SER A 31 3.76 -2.77 15.36
N PHE A 32 4.99 -2.26 15.47
CA PHE A 32 6.12 -2.81 14.72
C PHE A 32 6.54 -4.15 15.32
N VAL A 33 6.71 -5.17 14.48
CA VAL A 33 7.09 -6.52 14.89
C VAL A 33 8.56 -6.78 14.59
N ALA A 34 8.97 -6.63 13.32
CA ALA A 34 10.32 -6.98 12.89
C ALA A 34 10.73 -6.26 11.61
N GLY A 35 12.03 -6.05 11.44
CA GLY A 35 12.66 -5.65 10.19
C GLY A 35 13.63 -6.74 9.74
N ALA A 36 13.28 -7.46 8.68
CA ALA A 36 14.04 -8.61 8.18
C ALA A 36 14.90 -8.20 6.98
N ALA A 37 16.22 -8.38 7.10
CA ALA A 37 17.18 -8.15 6.01
C ALA A 37 17.42 -9.40 5.14
N SER A 38 16.95 -10.57 5.60
CA SER A 38 17.05 -11.85 4.91
C SER A 38 15.81 -12.70 5.21
N LEU A 39 15.52 -13.68 4.35
CA LEU A 39 14.40 -14.62 4.56
C LEU A 39 14.53 -15.39 5.87
N ALA A 40 15.75 -15.75 6.26
CA ALA A 40 16.03 -16.45 7.52
C ALA A 40 15.74 -15.60 8.78
N SER A 41 15.76 -14.26 8.63
CA SER A 41 15.43 -13.33 9.73
C SER A 41 13.94 -12.98 9.82
N LEU A 42 13.10 -13.55 8.95
CA LEU A 42 11.66 -13.34 9.04
C LEU A 42 11.09 -14.04 10.27
N PRO A 43 10.20 -13.39 11.03
CA PRO A 43 9.49 -14.06 12.12
C PRO A 43 8.62 -15.20 11.58
N PRO A 44 8.22 -16.16 12.42
CA PRO A 44 7.32 -17.23 12.02
C PRO A 44 6.02 -16.70 11.39
N PRO A 45 5.47 -17.37 10.35
CA PRO A 45 4.25 -16.97 9.67
C PRO A 45 3.01 -17.36 10.50
N VAL A 46 2.61 -16.50 11.44
CA VAL A 46 1.55 -16.82 12.44
C VAL A 46 0.15 -16.31 12.11
N SER A 47 0.03 -15.32 11.21
CA SER A 47 -1.24 -14.68 10.83
C SER A 47 -1.21 -14.24 9.38
N ALA A 48 -2.38 -13.96 8.79
CA ALA A 48 -2.47 -13.47 7.42
C ALA A 48 -1.61 -12.21 7.20
N GLU A 49 -0.92 -12.15 6.06
CA GLU A 49 -0.01 -11.06 5.68
C GLU A 49 -0.53 -10.33 4.44
N VAL A 50 -0.53 -9.00 4.50
CA VAL A 50 -0.86 -8.10 3.40
C VAL A 50 0.38 -7.28 3.07
N ALA A 51 1.01 -7.58 1.94
CA ALA A 51 2.24 -6.94 1.53
C ALA A 51 1.98 -5.68 0.70
N PHE A 52 2.76 -4.63 0.94
CA PHE A 52 2.74 -3.40 0.16
C PHE A 52 4.00 -3.36 -0.70
N ALA A 53 3.80 -3.39 -2.01
CA ALA A 53 4.84 -3.28 -3.02
C ALA A 53 4.72 -1.95 -3.76
N GLY A 54 5.82 -1.51 -4.37
CA GLY A 54 5.81 -0.32 -5.19
C GLY A 54 7.17 0.35 -5.21
N ARG A 55 7.33 1.25 -6.17
CA ARG A 55 8.56 1.99 -6.38
C ARG A 55 8.92 2.88 -5.20
N SER A 56 10.20 3.18 -5.06
CA SER A 56 10.66 4.15 -4.07
C SER A 56 9.91 5.49 -4.25
N ASN A 57 9.45 6.06 -3.15
CA ASN A 57 8.66 7.31 -3.11
C ASN A 57 7.29 7.26 -3.81
N VAL A 58 6.71 6.08 -4.06
CA VAL A 58 5.33 5.96 -4.58
C VAL A 58 4.27 6.40 -3.57
N GLY A 59 4.56 6.28 -2.26
CA GLY A 59 3.63 6.66 -1.19
C GLY A 59 3.28 5.54 -0.22
N LYS A 60 3.94 4.38 -0.32
CA LYS A 60 3.72 3.19 0.52
C LYS A 60 3.70 3.45 2.03
N SER A 61 4.75 4.04 2.59
CA SER A 61 4.81 4.32 4.03
C SER A 61 3.73 5.34 4.47
N SER A 62 3.38 6.29 3.60
CA SER A 62 2.30 7.24 3.85
C SER A 62 0.94 6.55 3.87
N LEU A 63 0.68 5.64 2.93
CA LEU A 63 -0.53 4.84 2.89
C LEU A 63 -0.66 3.97 4.14
N ILE A 64 0.41 3.26 4.54
CA ILE A 64 0.37 2.41 5.74
C ILE A 64 0.07 3.26 6.98
N ASN A 65 0.78 4.37 7.20
CA ASN A 65 0.51 5.28 8.32
C ASN A 65 -0.93 5.83 8.32
N THR A 66 -1.53 5.98 7.14
CA THR A 66 -2.92 6.44 6.99
C THR A 66 -3.89 5.33 7.38
N LEU A 67 -3.66 4.09 6.93
CA LEU A 67 -4.48 2.92 7.28
C LEU A 67 -4.47 2.62 8.77
N VAL A 68 -3.32 2.76 9.44
CA VAL A 68 -3.19 2.48 10.88
C VAL A 68 -3.58 3.68 11.77
N GLU A 69 -3.98 4.81 11.17
CA GLU A 69 -4.30 6.07 11.88
C GLU A 69 -3.21 6.55 12.87
N ARG A 70 -1.95 6.15 12.65
CA ARG A 70 -0.80 6.48 13.50
C ARG A 70 0.26 7.20 12.70
N LYS A 71 0.65 8.39 13.18
CA LYS A 71 1.77 9.13 12.60
C LYS A 71 3.09 8.51 13.06
N GLY A 72 3.93 8.14 12.09
CA GLY A 72 5.32 7.77 12.34
C GLY A 72 5.57 6.31 12.76
N LEU A 73 4.55 5.44 12.73
CA LEU A 73 4.77 4.00 12.93
C LEU A 73 5.69 3.44 11.84
N VAL A 74 5.38 3.77 10.59
CA VAL A 74 6.25 3.52 9.43
C VAL A 74 7.06 4.77 9.15
N ARG A 75 8.39 4.62 9.07
CA ARG A 75 9.28 5.74 8.72
C ARG A 75 9.00 6.21 7.30
N THR A 76 8.54 7.44 7.15
CA THR A 76 8.42 8.13 5.85
C THR A 76 9.72 8.89 5.59
N SER A 77 10.44 8.56 4.53
CA SER A 77 11.60 9.34 4.07
C SER A 77 11.42 9.71 2.60
N SER A 78 11.76 10.95 2.26
CA SER A 78 11.85 11.41 0.87
C SER A 78 13.10 10.88 0.16
N ASN A 79 14.11 10.41 0.93
CA ASN A 79 15.32 9.82 0.38
C ASN A 79 15.02 8.39 -0.11
N PRO A 80 15.13 8.13 -1.43
CA PRO A 80 14.89 6.81 -1.97
C PRO A 80 15.87 5.76 -1.40
N GLY A 81 15.42 4.51 -1.24
CA GLY A 81 16.27 3.42 -0.75
C GLY A 81 16.47 3.34 0.77
N SER A 82 15.77 4.15 1.56
CA SER A 82 15.83 4.14 3.03
C SER A 82 15.36 2.84 3.68
N THR A 83 14.48 2.09 3.01
CA THR A 83 14.02 0.77 3.46
C THR A 83 14.76 -0.32 2.70
N ARG A 84 15.64 -1.04 3.40
CA ARG A 84 16.41 -2.20 2.87
C ARG A 84 15.91 -3.54 3.41
N GLN A 85 14.95 -3.50 4.32
CA GLN A 85 14.41 -4.65 5.05
C GLN A 85 12.93 -4.80 4.71
N ILE A 86 12.42 -6.02 4.80
CA ILE A 86 10.99 -6.28 4.89
C ILE A 86 10.55 -5.90 6.31
N ASN A 87 9.68 -4.91 6.46
CA ASN A 87 9.17 -4.53 7.78
C ASN A 87 7.78 -5.11 7.99
N LEU A 88 7.58 -5.74 9.14
CA LEU A 88 6.32 -6.34 9.53
C LEU A 88 5.69 -5.52 10.66
N TYR A 89 4.41 -5.25 10.53
CA TYR A 89 3.60 -4.56 11.53
C TYR A 89 2.36 -5.40 11.82
N GLU A 90 2.14 -5.74 13.08
CA GLU A 90 0.89 -6.35 13.49
C GLU A 90 -0.19 -5.27 13.48
N ALA A 91 -1.37 -5.59 12.96
CA ALA A 91 -2.54 -4.74 12.93
C ALA A 91 -3.75 -5.51 13.47
N ARG A 92 -4.58 -4.80 14.24
CA ARG A 92 -5.85 -5.29 14.76
C ARG A 92 -6.99 -4.45 14.21
N ALA A 93 -7.93 -5.10 13.53
CA ALA A 93 -9.17 -4.48 13.09
C ALA A 93 -10.19 -4.40 14.23
N ARG A 94 -11.17 -3.50 14.11
CA ARG A 94 -12.21 -3.25 15.11
C ARG A 94 -13.06 -4.49 15.40
N ASP A 95 -13.30 -5.32 14.40
CA ASP A 95 -13.99 -6.61 14.53
C ASP A 95 -13.18 -7.70 15.27
N GLY A 96 -11.93 -7.40 15.66
CA GLY A 96 -11.06 -8.28 16.42
C GLY A 96 -10.07 -9.08 15.57
N VAL A 97 -10.14 -9.02 14.25
CA VAL A 97 -9.20 -9.71 13.35
C VAL A 97 -7.78 -9.16 13.53
N VAL A 98 -6.81 -10.05 13.65
CA VAL A 98 -5.37 -9.72 13.74
C VAL A 98 -4.66 -10.23 12.49
N PHE A 99 -3.85 -9.36 11.89
CA PHE A 99 -3.11 -9.64 10.66
C PHE A 99 -1.83 -8.80 10.61
N GLN A 100 -1.00 -9.03 9.60
CA GLN A 100 0.28 -8.35 9.44
C GLN A 100 0.25 -7.48 8.18
N LEU A 101 0.59 -6.20 8.35
CA LEU A 101 0.93 -5.30 7.25
C LEU A 101 2.42 -5.46 6.97
N VAL A 102 2.79 -5.77 5.74
CA VAL A 102 4.18 -6.02 5.36
C VAL A 102 4.67 -4.97 4.39
N ASP A 103 5.58 -4.13 4.84
CA ASP A 103 6.18 -3.07 4.04
C ASP A 103 7.40 -3.60 3.29
N LEU A 104 7.25 -3.88 1.98
CA LEU A 104 8.36 -4.34 1.17
C LEU A 104 9.31 -3.17 0.83
N PRO A 105 10.63 -3.39 0.81
CA PRO A 105 11.58 -2.38 0.36
C PRO A 105 11.28 -1.99 -1.09
N GLY A 106 11.19 -0.69 -1.38
CA GLY A 106 10.80 -0.22 -2.72
C GLY A 106 11.86 -0.46 -3.80
N TYR A 107 11.42 -0.68 -5.03
CA TYR A 107 12.24 -0.86 -6.24
C TYR A 107 12.33 0.41 -7.11
N GLY A 108 12.91 0.27 -8.31
CA GLY A 108 13.09 1.36 -9.28
C GLY A 108 14.13 2.40 -8.88
N PHE A 109 15.04 2.06 -7.95
CA PHE A 109 16.10 2.98 -7.53
C PHE A 109 17.40 2.71 -8.29
N THR A 110 17.74 3.63 -9.19
CA THR A 110 18.87 3.55 -10.13
C THR A 110 20.27 3.60 -9.51
N ARG A 111 20.40 3.85 -8.19
CA ARG A 111 21.71 4.00 -7.52
C ARG A 111 22.16 2.79 -6.70
N ARG A 112 21.51 1.63 -6.80
CA ARG A 112 22.00 0.40 -6.15
C ARG A 112 23.05 -0.30 -7.00
N SER A 113 24.08 -0.86 -6.37
CA SER A 113 25.01 -1.77 -7.05
C SER A 113 24.27 -3.00 -7.61
N LYS A 114 24.84 -3.67 -8.62
CA LYS A 114 24.26 -4.91 -9.17
C LYS A 114 24.04 -5.98 -8.09
N ALA A 115 24.97 -6.09 -7.14
CA ALA A 115 24.88 -7.01 -6.02
C ALA A 115 23.70 -6.66 -5.09
N GLU A 116 23.50 -5.39 -4.77
CA GLU A 116 22.35 -4.94 -3.95
C GLU A 116 21.02 -5.15 -4.67
N GLN A 117 20.97 -4.97 -5.99
CA GLN A 117 19.76 -5.25 -6.79
C GLN A 117 19.42 -6.74 -6.76
N ALA A 118 20.41 -7.61 -6.96
CA ALA A 118 20.23 -9.06 -6.92
C ALA A 118 19.81 -9.56 -5.52
N ALA A 119 20.45 -9.05 -4.46
CA ALA A 119 20.09 -9.40 -3.09
C ALA A 119 18.66 -8.95 -2.74
N TRP A 120 18.28 -7.75 -3.19
CA TRP A 120 16.93 -7.24 -3.02
C TRP A 120 15.90 -8.10 -3.79
N ALA A 121 16.18 -8.43 -5.05
CA ALA A 121 15.30 -9.27 -5.86
C ALA A 121 15.12 -10.65 -5.19
N SER A 122 16.22 -11.29 -4.77
CA SER A 122 16.18 -12.57 -4.06
C SER A 122 15.35 -12.51 -2.77
N LEU A 123 15.46 -11.43 -1.99
CA LEU A 123 14.67 -11.24 -0.77
C LEU A 123 13.18 -11.09 -1.06
N ILE A 124 12.81 -10.23 -2.02
CA ILE A 124 11.41 -9.98 -2.36
C ILE A 124 10.78 -11.20 -3.01
N GLU A 125 11.42 -11.77 -4.03
CA GLU A 125 10.93 -12.95 -4.73
C GLU A 125 10.78 -14.14 -3.78
N GLY A 126 11.77 -14.37 -2.92
CA GLY A 126 11.72 -15.44 -1.94
C GLY A 126 10.60 -15.26 -0.92
N TYR A 127 10.32 -14.03 -0.49
CA TYR A 127 9.19 -13.72 0.37
C TYR A 127 7.86 -13.96 -0.37
N LEU A 128 7.68 -13.34 -1.54
CA LEU A 128 6.45 -13.42 -2.33
C LEU A 128 6.10 -14.86 -2.70
N ARG A 129 7.10 -15.70 -3.00
CA ARG A 129 6.93 -17.12 -3.35
C ARG A 129 6.72 -18.01 -2.12
N GLY A 130 7.55 -17.85 -1.09
CA GLY A 130 7.65 -18.82 0.01
C GLY A 130 6.75 -18.55 1.20
N ARG A 131 6.19 -17.34 1.34
CA ARG A 131 5.45 -16.96 2.55
C ARG A 131 4.02 -17.50 2.52
N ILE A 132 3.77 -18.57 3.29
CA ILE A 132 2.47 -19.28 3.30
C ILE A 132 1.30 -18.43 3.82
N THR A 133 1.58 -17.45 4.68
CA THR A 133 0.60 -16.51 5.24
C THR A 133 0.28 -15.33 4.34
N LEU A 134 1.03 -15.12 3.25
CA LEU A 134 0.79 -14.01 2.33
C LEU A 134 -0.56 -14.19 1.64
N ALA A 135 -1.51 -13.31 1.96
CA ALA A 135 -2.87 -13.35 1.42
C ALA A 135 -3.06 -12.37 0.26
N ALA A 136 -2.40 -11.21 0.32
CA ALA A 136 -2.52 -10.19 -0.71
C ALA A 136 -1.24 -9.36 -0.88
N VAL A 137 -1.05 -8.83 -2.09
CA VAL A 137 -0.05 -7.83 -2.45
C VAL A 137 -0.78 -6.60 -2.99
N LEU A 138 -0.59 -5.46 -2.33
CA LEU A 138 -1.02 -4.15 -2.80
C LEU A 138 0.15 -3.54 -3.57
N LEU A 139 0.03 -3.50 -4.88
CA LEU A 139 1.00 -2.88 -5.78
C LEU A 139 0.63 -1.40 -5.98
N LEU A 140 1.40 -0.52 -5.36
CA LEU A 140 1.16 0.93 -5.42
C LEU A 140 1.80 1.50 -6.68
N VAL A 141 1.01 2.30 -7.40
CA VAL A 141 1.39 2.97 -8.65
C VAL A 141 1.15 4.47 -8.52
N ASP A 142 2.11 5.31 -8.91
CA ASP A 142 1.93 6.77 -8.94
C ASP A 142 1.02 7.12 -10.12
N ALA A 143 -0.19 7.62 -9.86
CA ALA A 143 -1.19 7.87 -10.90
C ALA A 143 -0.72 8.87 -11.98
N ARG A 144 0.35 9.64 -11.72
CA ARG A 144 0.91 10.56 -12.72
C ARG A 144 1.81 9.86 -13.74
N ARG A 145 2.28 8.66 -13.44
CA ARG A 145 3.29 7.91 -14.22
C ARG A 145 2.70 6.68 -14.89
N GLY A 146 1.73 6.03 -14.26
CA GLY A 146 1.23 4.73 -14.70
C GLY A 146 2.18 3.59 -14.32
N LEU A 147 1.89 2.40 -14.83
CA LEU A 147 2.73 1.21 -14.69
C LEU A 147 4.03 1.35 -15.47
N GLU A 148 5.15 0.98 -14.86
CA GLU A 148 6.44 0.83 -15.54
C GLU A 148 6.91 -0.63 -15.53
N GLU A 149 8.01 -0.94 -16.22
CA GLU A 149 8.45 -2.33 -16.41
C GLU A 149 8.67 -3.08 -15.09
N ASP A 150 9.32 -2.46 -14.10
CA ASP A 150 9.51 -3.07 -12.77
C ASP A 150 8.16 -3.44 -12.09
N ASP A 151 7.10 -2.65 -12.32
CA ASP A 151 5.78 -2.95 -11.78
C ASP A 151 5.18 -4.18 -12.49
N LEU A 152 5.31 -4.23 -13.83
CA LEU A 152 4.86 -5.36 -14.65
C LEU A 152 5.63 -6.65 -14.34
N GLU A 153 6.93 -6.57 -14.07
CA GLU A 153 7.73 -7.71 -13.62
C GLU A 153 7.19 -8.30 -12.32
N LEU A 154 6.86 -7.45 -11.35
CA LEU A 154 6.28 -7.91 -10.09
C LEU A 154 4.88 -8.51 -10.28
N VAL A 155 4.04 -7.93 -11.14
CA VAL A 155 2.74 -8.50 -11.52
C VAL A 155 2.93 -9.91 -12.07
N ARG A 156 3.78 -10.07 -13.10
CA ARG A 156 4.07 -11.36 -13.72
C ARG A 156 4.63 -12.36 -12.71
N PHE A 157 5.48 -11.93 -11.79
CA PHE A 157 6.03 -12.79 -10.74
C PHE A 157 4.94 -13.31 -9.79
N VAL A 158 4.06 -12.42 -9.31
CA VAL A 158 2.97 -12.80 -8.39
C VAL A 158 1.98 -13.72 -9.10
N GLU A 159 1.64 -13.44 -10.36
CA GLU A 159 0.75 -14.28 -11.17
C GLU A 159 1.34 -15.66 -11.44
N ALA A 160 2.61 -15.75 -11.86
CA ALA A 160 3.30 -17.02 -12.05
C ALA A 160 3.43 -17.84 -10.75
N SER A 161 3.34 -17.18 -9.60
CA SER A 161 3.37 -17.83 -8.28
C SER A 161 2.00 -18.34 -7.82
N ARG A 162 0.92 -18.13 -8.59
CA ARG A 162 -0.45 -18.59 -8.27
C ARG A 162 -0.68 -20.08 -8.50
N ASP A 163 0.10 -20.71 -9.38
CA ASP A 163 -0.01 -22.14 -9.73
C ASP A 163 0.67 -23.08 -8.71
N VAL A 164 1.19 -22.53 -7.60
CA VAL A 164 1.83 -23.30 -6.53
C VAL A 164 0.76 -23.78 -5.53
N ALA A 165 0.95 -24.94 -4.91
CA ALA A 165 0.03 -25.68 -4.02
C ALA A 165 -0.49 -24.95 -2.73
N ARG A 166 -0.47 -23.62 -2.67
CA ARG A 166 -1.00 -22.79 -1.58
C ARG A 166 -2.19 -21.97 -2.06
N ARG A 167 -2.85 -21.29 -1.12
CA ARG A 167 -3.90 -20.32 -1.45
C ARG A 167 -3.35 -19.25 -2.42
N PRO A 168 -4.07 -18.89 -3.49
CA PRO A 168 -3.65 -17.83 -4.40
C PRO A 168 -3.43 -16.51 -3.65
N VAL A 169 -2.35 -15.81 -4.00
CA VAL A 169 -2.07 -14.46 -3.49
C VAL A 169 -2.88 -13.46 -4.31
N GLU A 170 -3.75 -12.70 -3.65
CA GLU A 170 -4.50 -11.63 -4.31
C GLU A 170 -3.57 -10.47 -4.68
N LEU A 171 -3.73 -9.93 -5.89
CA LEU A 171 -2.96 -8.79 -6.36
C LEU A 171 -3.90 -7.61 -6.59
N LEU A 172 -3.66 -6.51 -5.89
CA LEU A 172 -4.48 -5.31 -5.93
C LEU A 172 -3.64 -4.13 -6.38
N LEU A 173 -4.02 -3.50 -7.49
CA LEU A 173 -3.40 -2.25 -7.94
C LEU A 173 -3.97 -1.08 -7.12
N VAL A 174 -3.08 -0.24 -6.59
CA VAL A 174 -3.43 0.93 -5.79
C VAL A 174 -2.87 2.18 -6.45
N ALA A 175 -3.74 2.97 -7.09
CA ALA A 175 -3.37 4.26 -7.63
C ALA A 175 -3.16 5.29 -6.51
N THR A 176 -1.97 5.85 -6.44
CA THR A 176 -1.54 6.81 -5.41
C THR A 176 -1.36 8.20 -6.00
N LYS A 177 -1.32 9.22 -5.13
CA LYS A 177 -1.12 10.64 -5.50
C LYS A 177 -2.15 11.16 -6.51
N ILE A 178 -3.38 10.65 -6.44
CA ILE A 178 -4.51 11.10 -7.26
C ILE A 178 -4.78 12.60 -7.02
N ASP A 179 -4.51 13.13 -5.82
CA ASP A 179 -4.59 14.56 -5.50
C ASP A 179 -3.67 15.44 -6.35
N LYS A 180 -2.65 14.84 -7.00
CA LYS A 180 -1.72 15.52 -7.90
C LYS A 180 -2.10 15.40 -9.38
N VAL A 181 -3.17 14.71 -9.71
CA VAL A 181 -3.69 14.57 -11.07
C VAL A 181 -4.85 15.55 -11.27
N PRO A 182 -4.86 16.36 -12.36
CA PRO A 182 -6.00 17.21 -12.67
C PRO A 182 -7.28 16.37 -12.77
N SER A 183 -8.38 16.85 -12.17
CA SER A 183 -9.65 16.11 -12.08
C SER A 183 -10.17 15.63 -13.44
N SER A 184 -10.01 16.43 -14.50
CA SER A 184 -10.35 16.10 -15.88
C SER A 184 -9.55 14.93 -16.48
N SER A 185 -8.39 14.62 -15.89
CA SER A 185 -7.41 13.66 -16.41
C SER A 185 -7.32 12.38 -15.58
N VAL A 186 -8.01 12.31 -14.42
CA VAL A 186 -7.95 11.15 -13.51
C VAL A 186 -8.37 9.86 -14.21
N ARG A 187 -9.46 9.87 -14.97
CA ARG A 187 -9.93 8.66 -15.68
C ARG A 187 -8.88 8.12 -16.64
N ARG A 188 -8.35 9.00 -17.49
CA ARG A 188 -7.27 8.67 -18.43
C ARG A 188 -5.99 8.18 -17.73
N ALA A 189 -5.71 8.66 -16.53
CA ALA A 189 -4.54 8.24 -15.76
C ALA A 189 -4.72 6.84 -15.11
N LEU A 190 -5.96 6.44 -14.81
CA LEU A 190 -6.29 5.13 -14.25
C LEU A 190 -6.47 4.04 -15.31
N ASP A 191 -6.80 4.43 -16.55
CA ASP A 191 -7.00 3.52 -17.68
C ASP A 191 -5.68 3.12 -18.41
N GLN A 192 -4.52 3.60 -17.92
CA GLN A 192 -3.18 3.27 -18.44
C GLN A 192 -2.57 2.09 -17.69
#